data_AF-A0A165SP55-F1
#
_entry.id   AF-A0A165SP55-F1
#
_cell.length_a   1.000
_cell.length_b   1.000
_cell.length_c   1.000
_cell.angle_alpha   90.00
_cell.angle_beta   90.00
_cell.angle_gamma   90.00
#
_symmetry.space_group_name_H-M   'P 1'
#
loop_
_entity.id
_entity.type
_entity.pdbx_description
1 polymer ?
#
loop_
_entity_poly.entity_id
_entity_poly.type
_entity_poly.pdbx_seq_one_letter_code
_entity_poly.pdbx_strand_id
1 'polypeptide(L)' 'QHVFEGLRWAAELRHCCAPECMETFATKGRKFSQCAGCGVLRYCSKDCQKSVWKHTMAPHKDICSKLRTLRERTNIP' A
#
# COMPACT_ATOMS: atom_id res chain seq x y z
N GLN A 1 14.22 4.91 15.45
CA GLN A 1 13.74 5.57 14.21
C GLN A 1 12.53 4.79 13.66
N HIS A 2 11.32 5.02 14.21
CA HIS A 2 10.14 4.15 13.98
C HIS A 2 9.50 4.26 12.59
N VAL A 3 9.83 5.30 11.82
CA VAL A 3 9.28 5.52 10.48
C VAL A 3 9.72 4.41 9.50
N PHE A 4 10.94 3.89 9.64
CA PHE A 4 11.46 2.82 8.79
C PHE A 4 10.77 1.48 9.05
N GLU A 5 10.42 1.20 10.30
CA GLU A 5 9.69 -0.01 10.69
C GLU A 5 8.28 -0.03 10.11
N GLY A 6 7.57 1.11 10.17
CA GLY A 6 6.24 1.25 9.58
C GLY A 6 6.22 1.10 8.06
N LEU A 7 7.25 1.61 7.37
CA LEU A 7 7.37 1.47 5.91
C LEU A 7 7.70 0.04 5.50
N ARG A 8 8.59 -0.64 6.22
CA ARG A 8 8.92 -2.05 5.98
C ARG A 8 7.71 -2.95 6.23
N TRP A 9 6.95 -2.69 7.30
CA TRP A 9 5.69 -3.38 7.55
C TRP A 9 4.73 -3.21 6.37
N ALA A 10 4.51 -1.98 5.91
CA ALA A 10 3.66 -1.70 4.75
C ALA A 10 4.14 -2.41 3.47
N ALA A 11 5.45 -2.50 3.27
CA ALA A 11 6.08 -3.22 2.17
C ALA A 11 6.00 -4.75 2.29
N GLU A 12 5.79 -5.31 3.48
CA GLU A 12 5.62 -6.75 3.70
C GLU A 12 4.14 -7.17 3.85
N LEU A 13 3.21 -6.20 3.86
CA LEU A 13 1.78 -6.45 4.04
C LEU A 13 1.21 -7.45 3.04
N ARG A 14 0.50 -8.45 3.59
CA ARG A 14 -0.23 -9.49 2.86
C ARG A 14 -1.75 -9.29 2.90
N HIS A 15 -2.21 -8.10 3.28
CA HIS A 15 -3.61 -7.70 3.24
C HIS A 15 -3.81 -6.48 2.34
N CYS A 16 -5.07 -6.19 2.00
CA CYS A 16 -5.42 -5.06 1.16
C CYS A 16 -5.18 -3.77 1.94
N CYS A 17 -4.55 -2.77 1.33
CA CYS A 17 -4.36 -1.45 1.97
C CYS A 17 -5.64 -0.59 1.91
N ALA A 18 -6.77 -1.13 1.46
CA ALA A 18 -8.06 -0.46 1.55
C ALA A 18 -8.69 -0.69 2.94
N PRO A 19 -8.99 0.36 3.74
CA PRO A 19 -9.42 0.22 5.13
C PRO A 19 -10.65 -0.67 5.32
N GLU A 20 -11.58 -0.63 4.37
CA GLU A 20 -12.84 -1.40 4.43
C GLU A 20 -12.71 -2.80 3.79
N CYS A 21 -11.52 -3.19 3.34
CA CYS A 21 -11.27 -4.46 2.68
C CYS A 21 -10.45 -5.40 3.57
N MET A 22 -11.08 -6.46 4.07
CA MET A 22 -10.44 -7.48 4.90
C MET A 22 -9.75 -8.60 4.10
N GLU A 23 -9.64 -8.43 2.78
CA GLU A 23 -9.04 -9.45 1.93
C GLU A 23 -7.52 -9.57 2.18
N THR A 24 -7.04 -10.79 2.20
CA THR A 24 -5.64 -11.16 2.31
C THR A 24 -5.19 -11.99 1.12
N PHE A 25 -3.88 -12.20 0.98
CA PHE A 25 -3.37 -13.08 -0.08
C PHE A 25 -3.90 -14.51 0.07
N ALA A 26 -4.17 -14.94 1.31
CA ALA A 26 -4.76 -16.24 1.60
C ALA A 26 -6.22 -16.31 1.14
N THR A 27 -7.04 -15.30 1.45
CA THR A 27 -8.46 -15.31 1.08
C THR A 27 -8.68 -15.19 -0.43
N LYS A 28 -7.81 -14.48 -1.16
CA LYS A 28 -7.86 -14.40 -2.64
C LYS A 28 -7.02 -15.45 -3.37
N GLY A 29 -6.22 -16.25 -2.66
CA GLY A 29 -5.31 -17.23 -3.27
C GLY A 29 -4.27 -16.64 -4.24
N ARG A 30 -3.96 -15.34 -4.15
CA ARG A 30 -2.99 -14.67 -5.04
C ARG A 30 -2.32 -13.46 -4.39
N LYS A 31 -1.15 -13.09 -4.93
CA LYS A 31 -0.49 -11.82 -4.56
C LYS A 31 -1.32 -10.63 -5.03
N PHE A 32 -1.32 -9.57 -4.23
CA PHE A 32 -1.97 -8.31 -4.56
C PHE A 32 -1.09 -7.43 -5.43
N SER A 33 -1.72 -6.61 -6.26
CA SER A 33 -1.02 -5.67 -7.13
C SER A 33 -0.49 -4.50 -6.32
N GLN A 34 0.77 -4.15 -6.52
CA GLN A 34 1.34 -2.92 -6.01
C GLN A 34 0.79 -1.72 -6.79
N CYS A 35 0.67 -0.57 -6.12
CA CYS A 35 0.42 0.68 -6.82
C CYS A 35 1.60 0.99 -7.75
N ALA A 36 1.35 1.15 -9.05
CA ALA A 36 2.38 1.54 -10.02
C ALA A 36 3.04 2.90 -9.71
N GLY A 37 2.35 3.77 -8.95
CA GLY A 37 2.86 5.07 -8.52
C GLY A 37 3.93 4.97 -7.44
N CYS A 38 3.62 4.37 -6.29
CA CYS A 38 4.58 4.30 -5.17
C CYS A 38 5.39 3.00 -5.13
N GLY A 39 4.87 1.92 -5.69
CA GLY A 39 5.40 0.56 -5.58
C GLY A 39 5.30 -0.07 -4.19
N VAL A 40 4.77 0.65 -3.19
CA VAL A 40 4.74 0.20 -1.79
C VAL A 40 3.39 -0.46 -1.45
N LEU A 41 2.30 0.31 -1.50
CA LEU A 41 0.98 -0.17 -1.08
C LEU A 41 0.40 -1.19 -2.06
N ARG A 42 -0.33 -2.18 -1.53
CA ARG A 42 -0.90 -3.29 -2.30
C ARG A 42 -2.41 -3.36 -2.17
N TYR A 43 -3.07 -3.73 -3.26
CA TYR A 43 -4.52 -3.81 -3.35
C TYR A 43 -4.97 -5.09 -4.03
N CYS A 44 -6.05 -5.69 -3.51
CA CYS A 44 -6.62 -6.89 -4.11
C CYS A 44 -7.26 -6.59 -5.49
N SER A 45 -7.68 -5.35 -5.74
CA SER A 45 -8.27 -4.90 -7.00
C SER A 45 -7.95 -3.44 -7.31
N LYS A 46 -8.13 -3.04 -8.59
CA LYS A 46 -8.05 -1.63 -9.00
C LYS A 46 -9.10 -0.78 -8.31
N ASP A 47 -10.26 -1.34 -7.98
CA ASP A 47 -11.34 -0.61 -7.32
C ASP A 47 -11.00 -0.30 -5.86
N CYS A 48 -10.36 -1.24 -5.14
CA CYS A 48 -9.80 -0.97 -3.81
C CYS A 48 -8.72 0.12 -3.84
N GLN A 49 -7.88 0.15 -4.88
CA GLN A 49 -6.92 1.24 -5.04
C GLN A 49 -7.61 2.59 -5.29
N LYS A 50 -8.67 2.61 -6.12
CA LYS A 50 -9.42 3.84 -6.45
C LYS A 50 -10.21 4.35 -5.25
N SER A 51 -10.84 3.48 -4.46
CA SER A 51 -11.64 3.88 -3.31
C SER A 51 -10.80 4.61 -2.25
N VAL A 52 -9.55 4.19 -2.05
CA VAL A 52 -8.64 4.86 -1.13
C VAL A 52 -7.96 6.11 -1.69
N TRP A 53 -8.00 6.32 -3.00
CA TRP A 53 -7.20 7.37 -3.64
C TRP A 53 -7.51 8.75 -3.07
N LYS A 54 -8.80 9.05 -2.81
CA LYS A 54 -9.30 10.28 -2.20
C LYS A 54 -10.08 10.03 -0.90
N HIS A 55 -9.75 8.96 -0.17
CA HIS A 55 -10.44 8.63 1.07
C HIS A 55 -10.29 9.75 2.10
N THR A 56 -11.35 10.01 2.88
CA THR A 56 -11.45 11.17 3.78
C THR A 56 -10.42 11.17 4.90
N MET A 57 -10.13 9.99 5.47
CA MET A 57 -9.22 9.87 6.62
C MET A 57 -7.75 9.70 6.24
N ALA A 58 -7.47 9.07 5.10
CA ALA A 58 -6.12 8.69 4.69
C ALA A 58 -6.06 8.53 3.18
N PRO A 59 -6.11 9.64 2.42
CA PRO A 59 -6.08 9.59 0.97
C PRO A 59 -4.71 9.09 0.50
N HIS A 60 -4.68 7.99 -0.24
CA HIS A 60 -3.43 7.47 -0.80
C HIS A 60 -2.74 8.52 -1.69
N LYS A 61 -3.50 9.39 -2.38
CA LYS A 61 -2.95 10.46 -3.21
C LYS A 61 -1.91 11.32 -2.49
N ASP A 62 -2.12 11.61 -1.21
CA ASP A 62 -1.30 12.56 -0.44
C ASP A 62 0.03 11.95 0.04
N ILE A 63 0.08 10.61 0.09
CA ILE A 63 1.26 9.86 0.54
C ILE A 63 1.99 9.12 -0.60
N CYS A 64 1.34 8.92 -1.76
CA CYS A 64 1.88 8.12 -2.85
C CYS A 64 3.29 8.56 -3.29
N SER A 65 3.49 9.85 -3.55
CA SER A 65 4.81 10.38 -3.94
C SER A 65 5.84 10.29 -2.81
N LYS A 66 5.42 10.51 -1.56
CA LYS A 66 6.31 10.41 -0.38
C LYS A 66 6.80 8.98 -0.19
N LEU A 67 5.91 7.99 -0.34
CA LEU A 67 6.24 6.57 -0.28
C LEU A 67 7.21 6.18 -1.40
N ARG A 68 7.04 6.71 -2.62
CA ARG A 68 7.99 6.50 -3.72
C ARG A 68 9.40 6.99 -3.34
N THR A 69 9.51 8.25 -2.90
CA THR A 69 10.78 8.84 -2.50
C THR A 69 11.44 8.08 -1.36
N LEU A 70 10.66 7.62 -0.38
CA LEU A 70 11.19 6.81 0.71
C LEU A 70 11.73 5.48 0.18
N ARG A 71 10.93 4.72 -0.58
CA ARG A 71 11.34 3.45 -1.19
C ARG A 71 12.66 3.57 -1.95
N GLU A 72 12.79 4.60 -2.78
CA GLU A 72 14.00 4.88 -3.58
C GLU A 72 15.23 5.21 -2.73
N ARG A 73 15.04 5.83 -1.57
CA ARG A 73 16.15 6.19 -0.66
C ARG A 73 16.54 5.08 0.31
N THR A 74 15.64 4.13 0.57
CA THR A 74 15.83 3.11 1.60
C THR A 74 16.03 1.71 1.06
N ASN A 75 15.99 1.51 -0.27
CA ASN A 75 16.04 0.19 -0.91
C ASN A 75 15.01 -0.80 -0.35
N ILE A 76 13.86 -0.31 0.10
CA ILE A 76 12.76 -1.17 0.57
C ILE A 76 12.10 -1.79 -0.67
N PRO A 77 11.84 -3.11 -0.67
CA PRO A 77 11.24 -3.83 -1.80
C PRO A 77 9.82 -3.37 -2.14
#